data_AF-A0A953YZ98-F1
#
_entry.id   AF-A0A953YZ98-F1
#
_cell.length_a   1.000
_cell.length_b   1.000
_cell.length_c   1.000
_cell.angle_alpha   90.00
_cell.angle_beta   90.00
_cell.angle_gamma   90.00
#
_symmetry.space_group_name_H-M   'P 1'
#
loop_
_entity.id
_entity.type
_entity.pdbx_description
1 polymer ?
#
loop_
_entity_poly.entity_id
_entity_poly.type
_entity_poly.pdbx_seq_one_letter_code
_entity_poly.pdbx_strand_id
1 'polypeptide(L)'
;MADAINSQSILSRPIRPFEAPASDIERHNPTAAGQESSDKPSFRDILGNTIQQVNVRQQEADKAIEALATGKADNLAEVMSAVEKADLAFRTLMQFRNKLVSAYQEINNMRY
;
A
#
# COMPACT_ATOMS: atom_id res chain seq x y z
N MET A 1 58.80 -29.35 -45.16
CA MET A 1 57.49 -29.75 -44.61
C MET A 1 56.69 -28.48 -44.36
N ALA A 2 55.47 -28.43 -44.91
CA ALA A 2 54.34 -27.53 -44.61
C ALA A 2 54.53 -26.02 -44.91
N ASP A 3 53.98 -25.51 -46.02
CA ASP A 3 52.60 -24.96 -46.19
C ASP A 3 52.59 -23.45 -45.84
N ALA A 4 52.55 -22.48 -46.76
CA ALA A 4 51.63 -22.26 -47.87
C ALA A 4 50.14 -22.18 -47.50
N ILE A 5 49.73 -21.29 -46.58
CA ILE A 5 48.35 -20.76 -46.61
C ILE A 5 48.35 -19.24 -46.35
N ASN A 6 48.44 -18.50 -47.45
CA ASN A 6 47.48 -17.46 -47.83
C ASN A 6 46.84 -16.61 -46.70
N SER A 7 47.38 -15.41 -46.48
CA SER A 7 46.84 -14.36 -45.59
C SER A 7 45.55 -13.68 -46.09
N GLN A 8 44.70 -14.37 -46.87
CA GLN A 8 43.48 -13.82 -47.50
C GLN A 8 42.18 -14.46 -47.00
N SER A 9 42.18 -15.16 -45.85
CA SER A 9 41.00 -15.91 -45.38
C SER A 9 40.40 -15.44 -44.05
N ILE A 10 40.91 -14.37 -43.44
CA ILE A 10 40.51 -13.94 -42.09
C ILE A 10 39.35 -12.92 -42.03
N LEU A 11 38.67 -12.61 -43.13
CA LEU A 11 37.69 -11.51 -43.17
C LEU A 11 36.21 -11.88 -43.33
N SER A 12 35.83 -13.15 -43.30
CA SER A 12 34.40 -13.53 -43.30
C SER A 12 34.11 -14.70 -42.38
N ARG A 13 34.12 -14.44 -41.07
CA ARG A 13 33.38 -15.28 -40.12
C ARG A 13 32.11 -14.52 -39.76
N PRO A 14 30.93 -14.89 -40.31
CA PRO A 14 29.69 -14.25 -39.89
C PRO A 14 29.49 -14.48 -38.40
N ILE A 15 29.06 -13.43 -37.69
CA ILE A 15 28.66 -13.51 -36.29
C ILE A 15 27.52 -14.52 -36.21
N ARG A 16 27.69 -15.59 -35.44
CA ARG A 16 26.59 -16.53 -35.16
C ARG A 16 25.52 -15.76 -34.39
N PRO A 17 24.25 -15.75 -34.84
CA PRO A 17 23.17 -15.27 -34.02
C PRO A 17 23.16 -16.05 -32.70
N PHE A 18 22.97 -15.34 -31.59
CA PHE A 18 22.72 -15.97 -30.31
C PHE A 18 21.38 -16.72 -30.40
N GLU A 19 21.42 -18.05 -30.47
CA GLU A 19 20.24 -18.89 -30.22
C GLU A 19 19.98 -18.88 -28.71
N ALA A 20 18.98 -18.09 -28.30
CA ALA A 20 18.48 -18.14 -26.93
C ALA A 20 17.94 -19.56 -26.65
N PRO A 21 18.18 -20.12 -25.44
CA PRO A 21 17.48 -21.33 -25.05
C PRO A 21 15.99 -21.04 -25.12
N ALA A 22 15.27 -21.82 -25.92
CA ALA A 22 13.81 -21.84 -25.90
C ALA A 22 13.38 -22.43 -24.54
N SER A 23 13.37 -21.58 -23.51
CA SER A 23 12.65 -21.85 -22.28
C SER A 23 11.18 -21.80 -22.64
N ASP A 24 10.56 -22.98 -22.58
CA ASP A 24 9.14 -23.24 -22.64
C ASP A 24 8.32 -22.03 -22.16
N ILE A 25 7.70 -21.33 -23.12
CA ILE A 25 6.56 -20.49 -22.79
C ILE A 25 5.42 -21.47 -22.54
N GLU A 26 5.42 -21.99 -21.32
CA GLU A 26 4.30 -22.70 -20.72
C GLU A 26 3.14 -21.71 -20.71
N ARG A 27 2.28 -21.84 -21.72
CA ARG A 27 1.06 -21.06 -21.90
C ARG A 27 0.21 -21.26 -20.66
N HIS A 28 0.36 -20.35 -19.70
CA HIS A 28 -0.58 -20.21 -18.60
C HIS A 28 -1.89 -19.75 -19.22
N ASN A 29 -2.75 -20.73 -19.49
CA ASN A 29 -4.16 -20.53 -19.80
C ASN A 29 -4.81 -19.86 -18.57
N PRO A 30 -5.30 -18.61 -18.65
CA PRO A 30 -6.02 -17.99 -17.53
C PRO A 30 -7.46 -18.50 -17.56
N THR A 31 -7.64 -19.82 -17.39
CA THR A 31 -8.95 -20.42 -17.12
C THR A 31 -8.79 -21.39 -15.96
N ALA A 32 -8.52 -20.83 -14.79
CA ALA A 32 -8.79 -21.46 -13.51
C ALA A 32 -9.39 -20.38 -12.60
N ALA A 33 -10.68 -20.11 -12.82
CA ALA A 33 -11.52 -19.44 -11.85
C ALA A 33 -11.68 -20.38 -10.63
N GLY A 34 -10.68 -20.37 -9.76
CA GLY A 34 -10.74 -20.90 -8.40
C GLY A 34 -10.83 -19.71 -7.46
N GLN A 35 -11.93 -19.62 -6.73
CA GLN A 35 -12.30 -18.52 -5.85
C GLN A 35 -11.14 -18.04 -4.96
N GLU A 36 -10.62 -16.85 -5.24
CA GLU A 36 -10.04 -16.03 -4.17
C GLU A 36 -11.20 -15.64 -3.25
N SER A 37 -11.36 -16.42 -2.18
CA SER A 37 -12.24 -16.09 -1.07
C SER A 37 -12.00 -14.64 -0.67
N SER A 38 -13.06 -13.85 -0.85
CA SER A 38 -13.10 -12.41 -0.69
C SER A 38 -13.01 -12.02 0.78
N ASP A 39 -11.86 -12.24 1.42
CA ASP A 39 -11.59 -11.80 2.79
C ASP A 39 -10.90 -10.43 2.80
N LYS A 40 -11.36 -9.52 1.95
CA LYS A 40 -11.00 -8.11 2.07
C LYS A 40 -11.95 -7.48 3.08
N PRO A 41 -11.44 -6.80 4.13
CA PRO A 41 -12.29 -6.19 5.13
C PRO A 41 -13.26 -5.24 4.45
N SER A 42 -14.53 -5.33 4.83
CA SER A 42 -15.55 -4.48 4.23
C SER A 42 -15.27 -3.03 4.57
N PHE A 43 -15.79 -2.11 3.76
CA PHE A 43 -15.68 -0.68 4.05
C PHE A 43 -16.22 -0.32 5.45
N ARG A 44 -17.28 -1.02 5.90
CA ARG A 44 -17.83 -0.88 7.26
C ARG A 44 -16.82 -1.28 8.33
N ASP A 45 -16.08 -2.36 8.12
CA ASP A 45 -15.08 -2.85 9.06
C ASP A 45 -13.90 -1.87 9.15
N ILE A 46 -13.43 -1.37 8.01
CA ILE A 46 -12.37 -0.36 7.95
C ILE A 46 -12.81 0.93 8.67
N LEU A 47 -14.02 1.41 8.41
CA LEU A 47 -14.56 2.60 9.04
C LEU A 47 -14.74 2.41 10.55
N GLY A 48 -15.30 1.29 10.98
CA GLY A 48 -15.46 0.94 12.39
C GLY A 48 -14.11 0.86 13.12
N ASN A 49 -13.13 0.21 12.49
CA ASN A 49 -11.77 0.12 13.02
C ASN A 49 -11.11 1.51 13.11
N THR A 50 -11.30 2.37 12.11
CA THR A 50 -10.75 3.74 12.11
C THR A 50 -11.35 4.59 13.24
N ILE A 51 -12.65 4.52 13.47
CA ILE A 51 -13.32 5.22 14.60
C ILE A 51 -12.75 4.74 15.93
N GLN A 52 -12.56 3.43 16.08
CA GLN A 52 -12.00 2.84 17.29
C GLN A 52 -10.54 3.26 17.50
N GLN A 53 -9.74 3.31 16.44
CA GLN A 53 -8.36 3.82 16.51
C GLN A 53 -8.33 5.28 16.96
N VAL A 54 -9.18 6.16 16.41
CA VAL A 54 -9.26 7.57 16.84
C VAL A 54 -9.61 7.67 18.32
N ASN A 55 -10.54 6.85 18.81
CA ASN A 55 -10.89 6.83 20.23
C ASN A 55 -9.72 6.41 21.11
N VAL A 56 -8.96 5.38 20.71
CA VAL A 56 -7.75 4.95 21.43
C VAL A 56 -6.71 6.07 21.46
N ARG A 57 -6.46 6.74 20.32
CA ARG A 57 -5.50 7.87 20.27
C ARG A 57 -5.92 9.03 21.16
N GLN A 58 -7.21 9.33 21.25
CA GLN A 58 -7.71 10.35 22.17
C GLN A 58 -7.42 9.97 23.63
N GLN A 59 -7.71 8.72 24.03
CA GLN A 59 -7.44 8.25 25.39
C GLN A 59 -5.94 8.23 25.72
N GLU A 60 -5.09 7.88 24.74
CA GLU A 60 -3.64 7.96 24.88
C GLU A 60 -3.16 9.39 25.11
N ALA A 61 -3.69 10.35 24.34
CA ALA A 61 -3.40 11.77 24.50
C ALA A 61 -3.84 12.27 25.89
N ASP A 62 -5.05 11.92 26.33
CA ASP A 62 -5.57 12.31 27.64
C ASP A 62 -4.69 11.78 28.79
N LYS A 63 -4.28 10.51 28.71
CA LYS A 63 -3.36 9.90 29.68
C LYS A 63 -1.98 10.55 29.66
N ALA A 64 -1.47 10.90 28.48
CA ALA A 64 -0.18 11.57 28.34
C ALA A 64 -0.22 12.98 28.97
N ILE A 65 -1.33 13.71 28.79
CA ILE A 65 -1.58 15.00 29.44
C ILE A 65 -1.65 14.83 30.96
N GLU A 66 -2.38 13.84 31.46
CA GLU A 66 -2.50 13.57 32.89
C GLU A 66 -1.14 13.19 33.52
N ALA A 67 -0.36 12.36 32.84
CA ALA A 67 0.97 11.97 33.28
C ALA A 67 1.91 13.19 33.37
N LEU A 68 1.86 14.10 32.40
CA LEU A 68 2.62 15.35 32.44
C LEU A 68 2.15 16.28 33.57
N ALA A 69 0.84 16.47 33.73
CA ALA A 69 0.27 17.33 34.76
C ALA A 69 0.57 16.82 36.19
N THR A 70 0.71 15.50 36.35
CA THR A 70 1.07 14.86 37.62
C THR A 70 2.58 14.71 37.83
N GLY A 71 3.41 15.20 36.91
CA GLY A 71 4.87 15.10 36.97
C GLY A 71 5.40 13.68 36.76
N LYS A 72 4.59 12.76 36.23
CA LYS A 72 4.97 11.39 35.88
C LYS A 72 5.55 11.27 34.47
N ALA A 73 5.42 12.31 33.65
CA ALA A 73 6.05 12.39 32.34
C ALA A 73 6.96 13.63 32.28
N ASP A 74 8.24 13.41 31.98
CA ASP A 74 9.24 14.48 31.83
C ASP A 74 9.33 15.01 30.38
N ASN A 75 8.69 14.31 29.43
CA ASN A 75 8.82 14.59 28.00
C ASN A 75 7.58 15.28 27.42
N LEU A 76 7.51 16.61 27.57
CA LEU A 76 6.46 17.44 26.98
C LEU A 76 6.30 17.22 25.46
N ALA A 77 7.39 16.99 24.72
CA ALA A 77 7.34 16.83 23.27
C ALA A 77 6.59 15.55 22.85
N GLU A 78 6.73 14.47 23.62
CA GLU A 78 6.02 13.22 23.36
C GLU A 78 4.51 13.36 23.63
N VAL A 79 4.15 14.07 24.70
CA VAL A 79 2.74 14.38 25.02
C VAL A 79 2.11 15.23 23.93
N MET A 80 2.79 16.31 23.52
CA MET A 80 2.30 17.16 22.44
C MET A 80 2.18 16.39 21.12
N SER A 81 3.12 15.47 20.82
CA SER A 81 3.02 14.60 19.65
C SER A 81 1.81 13.66 19.71
N ALA A 82 1.49 13.10 20.88
CA ALA A 82 0.30 12.26 21.05
C ALA A 82 -0.99 13.07 20.82
N VAL A 83 -1.05 14.29 21.36
CA VAL A 83 -2.18 15.21 21.17
C VAL A 83 -2.34 15.60 19.70
N GLU A 84 -1.26 15.99 19.02
CA GLU A 84 -1.29 16.33 17.59
C GLU A 84 -1.74 15.16 16.71
N LYS A 85 -1.27 13.94 17.01
CA LYS A 85 -1.70 12.72 16.32
C LYS A 85 -3.19 12.47 16.49
N ALA A 86 -3.72 12.64 17.70
CA ALA A 86 -5.14 12.48 17.99
C ALA A 86 -5.99 13.52 17.24
N ASP A 87 -5.58 14.80 17.28
CA ASP A 87 -6.29 15.89 16.58
C ASP A 87 -6.31 15.69 15.07
N LEU A 88 -5.17 15.34 14.47
CA LEU A 88 -5.10 15.05 13.03
C LEU A 88 -6.02 13.88 12.65
N ALA A 89 -5.96 12.77 13.39
CA ALA A 89 -6.79 11.60 13.12
C ALA A 89 -8.29 11.93 13.24
N PHE A 90 -8.67 12.74 14.21
CA PHE A 90 -10.05 13.22 14.38
C PHE A 90 -10.50 14.10 13.21
N ARG A 91 -9.68 15.06 12.78
CA ARG A 91 -9.98 15.92 11.62
C ARG A 91 -10.18 15.08 10.36
N THR A 92 -9.32 14.09 10.13
CA THR A 92 -9.47 13.16 9.01
C THR A 92 -10.80 12.42 9.10
N LEU A 93 -11.14 11.86 10.27
CA LEU A 93 -12.42 11.15 10.46
C LEU A 93 -13.64 12.03 10.15
N MET A 94 -13.61 13.29 10.56
CA MET A 94 -14.70 14.24 10.27
C MET A 94 -14.86 14.48 8.76
N GLN A 95 -13.76 14.54 8.00
CA GLN A 95 -13.84 14.62 6.53
C GLN A 95 -14.49 13.37 5.94
N PHE A 96 -14.15 12.19 6.44
CA PHE A 96 -14.79 10.95 6.02
C PHE A 96 -16.28 10.93 6.37
N ARG A 97 -16.66 11.33 7.59
CA ARG A 97 -18.07 11.46 7.99
C ARG A 97 -18.85 12.34 7.01
N ASN A 98 -18.31 13.51 6.69
CA ASN A 98 -18.95 14.45 5.77
C ASN A 98 -19.10 13.83 4.37
N LYS A 99 -18.05 13.20 3.84
CA LYS A 99 -18.12 12.51 2.54
C LYS A 99 -19.13 11.37 2.52
N LEU A 100 -19.26 10.60 3.60
CA LEU A 100 -20.22 9.51 3.70
C LEU A 100 -21.67 10.01 3.75
N VAL A 101 -21.92 11.08 4.50
CA VAL A 101 -23.23 11.73 4.52
C VAL A 101 -23.58 12.25 3.12
N SER A 102 -22.63 12.90 2.44
CA SER A 102 -22.84 13.37 1.06
C SER A 102 -23.09 12.22 0.09
N ALA A 103 -22.33 11.14 0.15
CA ALA A 103 -22.52 9.97 -0.71
C ALA A 103 -23.90 9.32 -0.49
N TYR A 104 -24.38 9.26 0.75
CA TYR A 104 -25.74 8.79 1.06
C TYR A 104 -26.81 9.71 0.48
N GLN A 105 -26.64 11.04 0.62
CA GLN A 105 -27.56 12.03 0.03
C GLN A 105 -27.59 11.94 -1.50
N GLU A 106 -26.44 11.74 -2.15
CA GLU A 106 -26.32 11.65 -3.60
C GLU A 106 -26.96 10.39 -4.18
N ILE A 107 -26.82 9.23 -3.51
CA ILE A 107 -27.54 8.00 -3.89
C ILE A 107 -29.05 8.20 -3.83
N ASN A 108 -29.56 8.90 -2.80
CA ASN A 108 -30.98 9.18 -2.68
C ASN A 108 -31.47 10.12 -3.79
N ASN A 109 -30.71 11.18 -4.10
CA ASN A 109 -31.09 12.13 -5.15
C ASN A 109 -31.04 11.54 -6.57
N MET A 110 -30.18 10.55 -6.83
CA MET A 110 -30.14 9.84 -8.13
C MET A 110 -31.31 8.87 -8.34
N ARG A 111 -32.04 8.48 -7.27
CA ARG A 111 -33.14 7.51 -7.34
C ARG A 111 -34.51 8.17 -7.53
N TYR A 112 -34.59 9.50 -7.53
CA TYR A 112 -35.80 10.29 -7.79
C TYR A 112 -35.73 10.98 -9.17
#